data_AF-A0A3C0I5F2-F1
#
_entry.id   AF-A0A3C0I5F2-F1
#
_cell.length_a   1.000
_cell.length_b   1.000
_cell.length_c   1.000
_cell.angle_alpha   90.00
_cell.angle_beta   90.00
_cell.angle_gamma   90.00
#
_symmetry.space_group_name_H-M   'P 1'
#
loop_
_entity.id
_entity.type
_entity.pdbx_description
1 polymer ?
#
loop_
_entity_poly.entity_id
_entity_poly.type
_entity_poly.pdbx_seq_one_letter_code
_entity_poly.pdbx_strand_id
1 'polypeptide(L)'
;MDVIAENAGHTIIRTPQYHPELQPIEIGWGVVKNYCAKKCDYTMEKLKIHLDDGFKQVTPLTLMGILSSVRNEEDRYWKEDEIEDESSERLEDENQFDDHKLSP
;
A
#
# COMPACT_ATOMS: atom_id res chain seq x y z
N MET A 1 16.33 -13.72 6.32
CA MET A 1 14.89 -13.65 6.61
C MET A 1 14.13 -14.63 5.74
N ASP A 2 14.37 -14.64 4.42
CA ASP A 2 13.67 -15.54 3.50
C ASP A 2 13.78 -17.02 3.88
N VAL A 3 14.99 -17.50 4.20
CA VAL A 3 15.22 -18.88 4.68
C VAL A 3 14.40 -19.22 5.94
N ILE A 4 14.20 -18.25 6.84
CA ILE A 4 13.45 -18.48 8.09
C ILE A 4 11.95 -18.56 7.79
N ALA A 5 11.44 -17.66 6.93
CA ALA A 5 10.04 -17.65 6.52
C ALA A 5 9.70 -18.92 5.72
N GLU A 6 10.55 -19.31 4.78
CA GLU A 6 10.38 -20.52 3.97
C GLU A 6 10.37 -21.79 4.83
N ASN A 7 11.32 -21.91 5.78
CA ASN A 7 11.34 -23.02 6.73
C ASN A 7 10.08 -23.08 7.62
N ALA A 8 9.40 -21.95 7.83
CA ALA A 8 8.13 -21.86 8.55
C ALA A 8 6.90 -22.03 7.63
N GLY A 9 7.08 -22.25 6.32
CA GLY A 9 6.00 -22.40 5.34
C GLY A 9 5.33 -21.08 4.96
N HIS A 10 6.02 -19.94 5.13
CA HIS A 10 5.52 -18.62 4.78
C HIS A 10 6.19 -18.09 3.51
N THR A 11 5.37 -17.47 2.64
CA THR A 11 5.86 -16.70 1.49
C THR A 11 6.00 -15.23 1.88
N ILE A 12 7.12 -14.61 1.51
CA ILE A 12 7.34 -13.18 1.75
C ILE A 12 6.85 -12.39 0.55
N ILE A 13 5.97 -11.43 0.83
CA ILE A 13 5.54 -10.41 -0.11
C ILE A 13 6.40 -9.17 0.15
N ARG A 14 7.02 -8.62 -0.90
CA ARG A 14 7.81 -7.39 -0.83
C ARG A 14 6.95 -6.25 -1.36
N THR A 15 6.80 -5.19 -0.58
CA THR A 15 6.16 -3.95 -1.00
C THR A 15 7.22 -2.92 -1.38
N PRO A 16 6.94 -2.01 -2.33
CA PRO A 16 7.85 -0.94 -2.67
C PRO A 16 8.04 0.01 -1.47
N GLN A 17 9.19 0.71 -1.44
CA GLN A 17 9.51 1.64 -0.36
C GLN A 17 8.65 2.90 -0.46
N TYR A 18 8.32 3.52 0.68
CA TYR A 18 7.55 4.78 0.75
C TYR A 18 6.08 4.70 0.28
N HIS A 19 5.53 3.48 0.18
CA HIS A 19 4.13 3.24 -0.18
C HIS A 19 3.32 2.62 0.98
N PRO A 20 3.08 3.36 2.09
CA PRO A 20 2.36 2.83 3.24
C PRO A 20 0.91 2.41 2.92
N GLU A 21 0.31 2.98 1.88
CA GLU A 21 -1.00 2.62 1.34
C GLU A 21 -1.07 1.17 0.83
N LEU A 22 0.07 0.60 0.42
CA LEU A 22 0.18 -0.80 0.01
C LEU A 22 0.45 -1.75 1.20
N GLN A 23 0.52 -1.23 2.43
CA GLN A 23 0.85 -1.99 3.63
C GLN A 23 -0.39 -2.09 4.54
N PRO A 24 -1.15 -3.21 4.49
CA PRO A 24 -2.38 -3.38 5.28
C PRO A 24 -2.22 -3.11 6.78
N ILE A 25 -1.04 -3.39 7.34
CA ILE A 25 -0.72 -3.17 8.74
C ILE A 25 -0.77 -1.68 9.12
N GLU A 26 -0.37 -0.78 8.22
CA GLU A 26 -0.40 0.67 8.46
C GLU A 26 -1.85 1.17 8.57
N ILE A 27 -2.73 0.69 7.70
CA ILE A 27 -4.16 1.02 7.72
C ILE A 27 -4.82 0.44 8.97
N GLY A 28 -4.48 -0.81 9.34
CA GLY A 28 -4.94 -1.44 10.58
C GLY A 28 -4.54 -0.63 11.82
N TRP A 29 -3.29 -0.18 11.89
CA TRP A 29 -2.84 0.75 12.92
C TRP A 29 -3.55 2.09 12.87
N GLY A 30 -3.91 2.59 11.69
CA GLY A 30 -4.75 3.77 11.53
C GLY A 30 -6.08 3.65 12.30
N VAL A 31 -6.74 2.49 12.21
CA VAL A 31 -7.98 2.21 12.96
C VAL A 31 -7.75 2.26 14.48
N VAL A 32 -6.70 1.57 14.96
CA VAL A 32 -6.36 1.52 16.40
C VAL A 32 -5.99 2.91 16.93
N LYS A 33 -5.14 3.65 16.21
CA LYS A 33 -4.73 5.01 16.55
C LYS A 33 -5.93 5.96 16.60
N ASN A 34 -6.84 5.87 15.61
CA ASN A 34 -8.05 6.69 15.57
C ASN A 34 -8.98 6.40 16.76
N TYR A 35 -9.06 5.15 17.21
CA TYR A 35 -9.80 4.81 18.42
C TYR A 35 -9.16 5.42 19.67
N CYS A 36 -7.85 5.20 19.86
CA CYS A 36 -7.10 5.71 21.01
C CYS A 36 -7.13 7.24 21.09
N ALA A 37 -6.99 7.93 19.95
CA ALA A 37 -7.02 9.39 19.88
C ALA A 37 -8.35 9.97 20.38
N LYS A 38 -9.49 9.32 20.09
CA LYS A 38 -10.83 9.75 20.56
C LYS A 38 -11.05 9.54 22.05
N LYS A 39 -10.24 8.72 22.70
CA LYS A 39 -10.36 8.34 24.11
C LYS A 39 -9.14 8.77 24.94
N CYS A 40 -8.23 9.54 24.36
CA CYS A 40 -6.96 9.87 24.97
C CYS A 40 -7.13 10.71 26.24
N ASP A 41 -6.58 10.21 27.33
CA ASP A 41 -6.49 10.88 28.64
C ASP A 41 -5.04 11.17 29.06
N TYR A 42 -4.09 10.98 28.13
CA TYR A 42 -2.67 11.26 28.29
C TYR A 42 -1.99 10.46 29.41
N THR A 43 -2.53 9.30 29.81
CA THR A 43 -1.90 8.40 30.78
C THR A 43 -1.50 7.06 30.16
N MET A 44 -0.35 6.52 30.60
CA MET A 44 0.12 5.20 30.12
C MET A 44 -0.78 4.04 30.56
N GLU A 45 -1.39 4.15 31.73
CA GLU A 45 -2.30 3.12 32.25
C GLU A 45 -3.52 2.97 31.34
N LYS A 46 -4.19 4.08 31.04
CA LYS A 46 -5.39 4.03 30.22
C LYS A 46 -5.09 3.90 28.73
N LEU A 47 -3.92 4.34 28.26
CA LEU A 47 -3.46 4.01 26.90
C LEU A 47 -3.43 2.49 26.67
N LYS A 48 -2.96 1.70 27.65
CA LYS A 48 -2.96 0.23 27.53
C LYS A 48 -4.39 -0.32 27.39
N ILE A 49 -5.32 0.18 28.19
CA ILE A 49 -6.74 -0.19 28.10
C ILE A 49 -7.31 0.19 26.72
N HIS A 50 -7.03 1.40 26.25
CA HIS A 50 -7.51 1.89 24.96
C HIS A 50 -6.88 1.18 23.76
N LEU A 51 -5.65 0.68 23.88
CA LEU A 51 -5.02 -0.15 22.86
C LEU A 51 -5.78 -1.48 22.72
N ASP A 52 -6.06 -2.17 23.82
CA ASP A 52 -6.84 -3.41 23.80
C ASP A 52 -8.24 -3.20 23.18
N ASP A 53 -8.91 -2.11 23.52
CA ASP A 53 -10.21 -1.76 22.94
C ASP A 53 -10.11 -1.30 21.48
N GLY A 54 -9.00 -0.67 21.10
CA GLY A 54 -8.68 -0.26 19.74
C GLY A 54 -8.47 -1.47 18.83
N PHE A 55 -7.76 -2.51 19.30
CA PHE A 55 -7.60 -3.75 18.55
C PHE A 55 -8.94 -4.47 18.31
N LYS A 56 -9.89 -4.38 19.24
CA LYS A 56 -11.25 -4.93 19.03
C LYS A 56 -12.00 -4.24 17.88
N GLN A 57 -11.59 -3.05 17.46
CA GLN A 57 -12.16 -2.37 16.28
C GLN A 57 -11.64 -2.94 14.95
N VAL A 58 -10.54 -3.68 14.97
CA VAL A 58 -10.01 -4.39 13.80
C VAL A 58 -10.74 -5.72 13.65
N THR A 59 -12.02 -5.62 13.29
CA THR A 59 -12.92 -6.75 13.07
C THR A 59 -12.60 -7.45 11.73
N PRO A 60 -13.13 -8.66 11.48
CA PRO A 60 -13.05 -9.28 10.15
C PRO A 60 -13.59 -8.40 9.03
N LEU A 61 -14.66 -7.63 9.28
CA LEU A 61 -15.20 -6.66 8.31
C LEU A 61 -14.22 -5.52 8.05
N THR A 62 -13.59 -5.00 9.10
CA THR A 62 -12.53 -3.98 9.00
C THR A 62 -11.37 -4.51 8.16
N LEU A 63 -10.92 -5.74 8.41
CA LEU A 63 -9.83 -6.37 7.65
C LEU A 63 -10.19 -6.59 6.19
N MET A 64 -11.41 -7.04 5.88
CA MET A 64 -11.88 -7.17 4.50
C MET A 64 -11.87 -5.82 3.78
N GLY A 65 -12.32 -4.75 4.45
CA GLY A 65 -12.26 -3.38 3.93
C GLY A 65 -10.82 -2.94 3.65
N ILE A 66 -9.91 -3.16 4.60
CA ILE A 66 -8.48 -2.84 4.44
C ILE A 66 -7.88 -3.58 3.23
N LEU A 67 -8.12 -4.88 3.11
CA LEU A 67 -7.60 -5.68 2.00
C LEU A 67 -8.17 -5.21 0.66
N SER A 68 -9.45 -4.83 0.62
CA SER A 68 -10.04 -4.25 -0.58
C SER A 68 -9.40 -2.91 -0.94
N SER A 69 -9.12 -2.05 0.03
CA SER A 69 -8.45 -0.77 -0.20
C SER A 69 -7.04 -0.95 -0.75
N VAL A 70 -6.24 -1.87 -0.17
CA VAL A 70 -4.88 -2.15 -0.64
C VAL A 70 -4.89 -2.70 -2.06
N ARG A 71 -5.82 -3.61 -2.39
CA ARG A 71 -5.98 -4.12 -3.76
C ARG A 71 -6.35 -3.03 -4.76
N ASN A 72 -7.27 -2.14 -4.39
CA ASN A 72 -7.65 -1.05 -5.28
C ASN A 72 -6.46 -0.10 -5.55
N GLU A 73 -5.59 0.08 -4.56
CA GLU A 73 -4.39 0.88 -4.70
C GLU A 73 -3.35 0.20 -5.59
N GLU A 74 -3.14 -1.11 -5.39
CA GLU A 74 -2.33 -1.95 -6.26
C GLU A 74 -2.81 -1.89 -7.72
N ASP A 75 -4.11 -2.07 -7.96
CA ASP A 75 -4.73 -1.96 -9.28
C ASP A 75 -4.55 -0.57 -9.90
N ARG A 76 -4.46 0.49 -9.07
CA ARG A 76 -4.23 1.85 -9.54
C ARG A 76 -2.79 2.01 -10.04
N TYR A 77 -1.82 1.52 -9.27
CA TYR A 77 -0.41 1.55 -9.67
C TYR A 77 -0.17 0.79 -10.97
N TRP A 78 -0.75 -0.40 -11.12
CA TRP A 78 -0.63 -1.15 -12.38
C TRP A 78 -1.15 -0.39 -13.60
N LYS A 79 -2.28 0.30 -13.46
CA LYS A 79 -2.85 1.11 -14.54
C LYS A 79 -2.00 2.34 -14.85
N GLU A 80 -1.44 2.98 -13.83
CA GLU A 80 -0.55 4.13 -14.00
C GLU A 80 0.72 3.71 -14.76
N ASP A 81 1.34 2.60 -14.37
CA ASP A 81 2.50 2.02 -15.09
C ASP A 81 2.17 1.69 -16.55
N GLU A 82 1.04 1.00 -16.81
CA GLU A 82 0.60 0.68 -18.18
C GLU A 82 0.46 1.94 -19.06
N ILE A 83 -0.09 3.02 -18.51
CA ILE A 83 -0.26 4.29 -19.23
C ILE A 83 1.09 4.97 -19.49
N GLU A 84 2.01 4.93 -18.52
CA GLU A 84 3.35 5.52 -18.68
C GLU A 84 4.14 4.80 -19.77
N ASP A 85 4.07 3.47 -19.83
CA ASP A 85 4.70 2.65 -20.87
C ASP A 85 4.13 3.00 -22.25
N GLU A 86 2.79 3.01 -22.42
CA GLU A 86 2.14 3.38 -23.68
C GLU A 86 2.50 4.82 -24.14
N SER A 87 2.64 5.74 -23.18
CA SER A 87 3.00 7.12 -23.48
C SER A 87 4.45 7.25 -23.95
N SER A 88 5.35 6.46 -23.37
CA SER A 88 6.77 6.43 -23.71
C SER A 88 6.97 5.84 -25.11
N GLU A 89 6.31 4.73 -25.43
CA GLU A 89 6.34 4.11 -26.76
C GLU A 89 5.84 5.07 -27.85
N ARG A 90 4.75 5.81 -27.60
CA ARG A 90 4.22 6.79 -28.56
C ARG A 90 5.19 7.93 -28.82
N LEU A 91 5.90 8.41 -27.80
CA LEU A 91 6.92 9.45 -27.95
C LEU A 91 8.13 8.94 -28.74
N GLU A 92 8.52 7.67 -28.57
CA GLU A 92 9.57 7.05 -29.38
C GLU A 92 9.17 6.96 -30.86
N ASP A 93 7.94 6.54 -31.15
CA ASP A 93 7.39 6.48 -32.51
C ASP A 93 7.30 7.87 -33.18
N GLU A 94 6.87 8.90 -32.44
CA GLU A 94 6.80 10.28 -32.95
C GLU A 94 8.19 10.87 -33.23
N ASN A 95 9.16 10.65 -32.33
CA ASN A 95 10.53 11.12 -32.51
C ASN A 95 11.23 10.42 -33.69
N GLN A 96 10.94 9.14 -33.93
CA GLN A 96 11.48 8.41 -35.08
C GLN A 96 10.93 8.92 -36.43
N PHE A 97 9.72 9.48 -36.44
CA PHE A 97 9.11 10.07 -37.63
C PHE A 97 9.72 11.43 -38.02
N ASP A 98 10.18 12.21 -37.03
CA ASP A 98 10.80 13.51 -37.27
C ASP A 98 12.28 13.42 -37.70
N ASP A 99 13.03 12.42 -37.22
CA ASP A 99 14.42 12.18 -37.66
C ASP A 99 14.49 11.77 -39.16
N HIS A 100 13.46 11.09 -39.68
CA HIS A 100 13.37 10.72 -41.09
C HIS A 100 13.07 11.89 -42.04
N LYS A 101 12.71 13.08 -41.53
CA LYS A 101 12.50 14.31 -42.32
C LYS A 101 13.75 15.20 -42.42
N LEU A 102 14.84 14.85 -41.71
CA LEU A 102 16.09 15.63 -41.68
C LEU A 102 17.20 15.08 -42.61
N SER A 103 16.92 14.05 -43.42
CA SER A 103 17.83 13.62 -44.49
C SER A 103 17.53 14.36 -45.82
N PRO A 104 18.53 14.98 -46.47
CA PRO A 104 18.37 15.72 -47.73
C PRO A 104 17.83 14.90 -48.92
#